data_AF-A0A833G1E4-F1
#
_entry.id   AF-A0A833G1E4-F1
#
_cell.length_a   1.000
_cell.length_b   1.000
_cell.length_c   1.000
_cell.angle_alpha   90.00
_cell.angle_beta   90.00
_cell.angle_gamma   90.00
#
_symmetry.space_group_name_H-M   'P 1'
#
loop_
_entity.id
_entity.type
_entity.pdbx_description
1 polymer ?
#
loop_
_entity_poly.entity_id
_entity_poly.type
_entity_poly.pdbx_seq_one_letter_code
_entity_poly.pdbx_strand_id
1 'polypeptide(L)'
;MKTTPVTAADLARSVIAVPPFARARNGAASVSENKKIIDRLSAGGVSTFLYGGNANFYNLGILEFPLILEILADIAPPDAWIIPSIGPDFGKALDQVA
;
A
#
# COMPACT_ATOMS: atom_id res chain seq x y z
N MET A 1 -5.71 2.68 -9.59
CA MET A 1 -4.48 1.88 -9.44
C MET A 1 -4.09 1.29 -10.78
N LYS A 2 -2.80 1.35 -11.13
CA LYS A 2 -2.20 0.74 -12.32
C LYS A 2 -2.18 -0.80 -12.23
N THR A 3 -2.62 -1.47 -13.30
CA THR A 3 -2.58 -2.95 -13.45
C THR A 3 -1.82 -3.41 -14.70
N THR A 4 -1.29 -2.49 -15.51
CA THR A 4 -0.48 -2.81 -16.70
C THR A 4 0.91 -3.33 -16.32
N PRO A 5 1.60 -4.06 -17.21
CA PRO A 5 2.97 -4.53 -16.96
C PRO A 5 3.92 -3.43 -16.48
N VAL A 6 4.82 -3.77 -15.57
CA VAL A 6 5.83 -2.83 -15.05
C VAL A 6 6.94 -2.64 -16.08
N THR A 7 7.28 -1.39 -16.34
CA THR A 7 8.34 -0.98 -17.28
C THR A 7 9.40 -0.15 -16.56
N ALA A 8 10.57 0.02 -17.19
CA ALA A 8 11.60 0.93 -16.66
C ALA A 8 11.10 2.39 -16.56
N ALA A 9 10.19 2.80 -17.45
CA ALA A 9 9.58 4.12 -17.41
C ALA A 9 8.71 4.33 -16.15
N ASP A 10 8.05 3.27 -15.66
CA ASP A 10 7.27 3.33 -14.42
C ASP A 10 8.14 3.58 -13.18
N LEU A 11 9.36 3.05 -13.19
CA LEU A 11 10.35 3.25 -12.13
C LEU A 11 11.02 4.63 -12.24
N ALA A 12 11.24 5.15 -13.45
CA ALA A 12 11.91 6.42 -13.68
C ALA A 12 11.00 7.65 -13.45
N ARG A 13 9.68 7.50 -13.63
CA ARG A 13 8.72 8.62 -13.56
C ARG A 13 8.41 9.11 -12.14
N SER A 14 8.79 8.36 -11.10
CA SER A 14 8.47 8.67 -9.70
C SER A 14 9.49 8.05 -8.76
N VAL A 15 9.62 8.63 -7.58
CA VAL A 15 10.22 7.93 -6.42
C VAL A 15 9.28 6.81 -5.96
N ILE A 16 9.85 5.74 -5.40
CA ILE A 16 9.09 4.71 -4.67
C ILE A 16 8.94 5.18 -3.22
N ALA A 17 7.79 5.76 -2.89
CA ALA A 17 7.51 6.17 -1.53
C ALA A 17 7.19 4.94 -0.66
N VAL A 18 7.69 4.95 0.58
CA VAL A 18 7.43 3.92 1.59
C VAL A 18 6.63 4.52 2.76
N PRO A 19 5.36 4.89 2.54
CA PRO A 19 4.56 5.61 3.53
C PRO A 19 4.20 4.73 4.73
N PRO A 20 3.87 5.34 5.89
CA PRO A 20 3.21 4.63 6.97
C PRO A 20 1.78 4.26 6.57
N PHE A 21 1.19 3.27 7.27
CA PHE A 21 -0.23 2.95 7.16
C PHE A 21 -0.96 3.43 8.41
N ALA A 22 -1.87 4.39 8.23
CA ALA A 22 -2.54 5.04 9.35
C ALA A 22 -3.59 4.14 10.00
N ARG A 23 -3.55 4.07 11.34
CA ARG A 23 -4.55 3.39 12.17
C ARG A 23 -5.27 4.40 13.07
N ALA A 24 -6.55 4.14 13.30
CA ALA A 24 -7.37 4.88 14.27
C ALA A 24 -6.99 4.52 15.71
N ARG A 25 -7.55 5.25 16.68
CA ARG A 25 -7.26 5.06 18.12
C ARG A 25 -7.58 3.65 18.62
N ASN A 26 -8.57 3.00 18.02
CA ASN A 26 -8.97 1.62 18.33
C ASN A 26 -8.15 0.56 17.58
N GLY A 27 -7.12 0.97 16.83
CA GLY A 27 -6.27 0.09 16.04
C GLY A 27 -6.79 -0.23 14.64
N ALA A 28 -8.04 0.10 14.30
CA ALA A 28 -8.58 -0.15 12.96
C ALA A 28 -7.85 0.67 11.88
N ALA A 29 -7.81 0.16 10.64
CA ALA A 29 -7.31 0.93 9.51
C ALA A 29 -8.12 2.23 9.32
N SER A 30 -7.44 3.36 9.15
CA SER A 30 -8.11 4.65 8.94
C SER A 30 -8.08 5.04 7.46
N VAL A 31 -9.21 4.90 6.77
CA VAL A 31 -9.33 5.25 5.34
C VAL A 31 -9.02 6.73 5.11
N SER A 32 -9.60 7.62 5.90
CA SER A 32 -9.43 9.07 5.74
C SER A 32 -7.98 9.52 5.94
N GLU A 33 -7.28 8.96 6.94
CA GLU A 33 -5.89 9.36 7.21
C GLU A 33 -4.92 8.78 6.18
N ASN A 34 -5.13 7.54 5.73
CA ASN A 34 -4.33 6.98 4.64
C ASN A 34 -4.55 7.75 3.33
N LYS A 35 -5.80 8.17 3.04
CA LYS A 35 -6.09 9.00 1.87
C LYS A 35 -5.35 10.34 1.92
N LYS A 36 -5.33 11.03 3.07
CA LYS A 36 -4.58 12.29 3.23
C LYS A 36 -3.08 12.12 2.95
N ILE A 37 -2.49 11.01 3.40
CA ILE A 37 -1.08 10.69 3.14
C ILE A 37 -0.83 10.53 1.63
N ILE A 38 -1.65 9.73 0.96
CA ILE A 38 -1.55 9.52 -0.49
C ILE A 38 -1.75 10.82 -1.25
N ASP A 39 -2.82 11.57 -0.95
CA ASP A 39 -3.12 12.84 -1.61
C ASP A 39 -1.95 13.83 -1.47
N ARG A 40 -1.34 13.90 -0.28
CA ARG A 40 -0.20 14.80 -0.02
C ARG A 40 1.04 14.43 -0.81
N LEU A 41 1.33 13.13 -0.92
CA LEU A 41 2.46 12.59 -1.68
C LEU A 41 2.23 12.74 -3.19
N SER A 42 1.01 12.45 -3.66
CA SER A 42 0.62 12.62 -5.06
C SER A 42 0.66 14.09 -5.49
N ALA A 43 0.27 15.02 -4.63
CA ALA A 43 0.46 16.45 -4.88
C ALA A 43 1.94 16.86 -5.05
N GLY A 44 2.87 16.04 -4.53
CA GLY A 44 4.31 16.18 -4.73
C GLY A 44 4.87 15.42 -5.94
N GLY A 45 4.01 14.82 -6.78
CA GLY A 45 4.42 14.05 -7.96
C GLY A 45 4.72 12.57 -7.69
N VAL A 46 4.46 12.05 -6.49
CA VAL A 46 4.63 10.63 -6.19
C VAL A 46 3.49 9.81 -6.81
N SER A 47 3.85 8.82 -7.63
CA SER A 47 2.90 7.88 -8.23
C SER A 47 3.15 6.41 -7.84
N THR A 48 4.16 6.12 -7.02
CA THR A 48 4.53 4.74 -6.64
C THR A 48 4.64 4.63 -5.12
N PHE A 49 3.89 3.71 -4.53
CA PHE A 49 3.75 3.53 -3.09
C PHE A 49 4.01 2.07 -2.71
N LEU A 50 4.99 1.83 -1.86
CA LEU A 50 5.36 0.51 -1.35
C LEU A 50 5.02 0.41 0.14
N TYR A 51 4.06 -0.45 0.46
CA TYR A 51 3.62 -0.74 1.82
C TYR A 51 4.34 -1.98 2.34
N GLY A 52 5.42 -1.76 3.09
CA GLY A 52 6.25 -2.81 3.68
C GLY A 52 6.59 -2.51 5.14
N GLY A 53 7.89 -2.46 5.45
CA GLY A 53 8.38 -2.27 6.81
C GLY A 53 7.89 -0.98 7.48
N ASN A 54 7.95 0.16 6.78
CA ASN A 54 7.49 1.45 7.31
C ASN A 54 5.98 1.49 7.60
N ALA A 55 5.22 0.66 6.90
CA ALA A 55 3.79 0.50 7.10
C ALA A 55 3.46 -0.59 8.14
N ASN A 56 4.47 -1.24 8.72
CA ASN A 56 4.33 -2.38 9.64
C ASN A 56 3.52 -3.54 9.05
N PHE A 57 3.64 -3.80 7.75
CA PHE A 57 2.86 -4.86 7.08
C PHE A 57 3.20 -6.28 7.59
N TYR A 58 4.38 -6.45 8.18
CA TYR A 58 4.78 -7.69 8.85
C TYR A 58 3.95 -7.99 10.12
N ASN A 59 3.19 -7.03 10.65
CA ASN A 59 2.32 -7.20 11.82
C ASN A 59 0.84 -7.44 11.47
N LEU A 60 0.46 -7.42 10.19
CA LEU A 60 -0.96 -7.55 9.82
C LEU A 60 -1.49 -8.94 10.14
N GLY A 61 -2.72 -9.05 10.64
CA GLY A 61 -3.40 -10.34 10.74
C GLY A 61 -3.76 -10.88 9.35
N ILE A 62 -3.82 -12.21 9.17
CA ILE A 62 -4.23 -12.79 7.89
C ILE A 62 -5.64 -12.36 7.48
N LEU A 63 -6.56 -12.30 8.45
CA LEU A 63 -7.95 -11.86 8.24
C LEU A 63 -8.07 -10.36 7.96
N GLU A 64 -7.08 -9.57 8.36
CA GLU A 64 -7.06 -8.11 8.13
C GLU A 64 -6.56 -7.76 6.73
N PHE A 65 -5.73 -8.62 6.13
CA PHE A 65 -5.03 -8.32 4.89
C PHE A 65 -5.98 -8.00 3.72
N PRO A 66 -7.05 -8.77 3.44
CA PRO A 66 -7.99 -8.44 2.36
C PRO A 66 -8.65 -7.07 2.53
N LEU A 67 -9.06 -6.73 3.76
CA LEU A 67 -9.66 -5.43 4.07
C LEU A 67 -8.69 -4.27 3.80
N ILE A 68 -7.41 -4.46 4.13
CA ILE A 68 -6.38 -3.47 3.82
C ILE A 68 -6.17 -3.32 2.31
N LEU A 69 -6.19 -4.42 1.55
CA LEU A 69 -6.09 -4.36 0.08
C LEU A 69 -7.26 -3.59 -0.53
N GLU A 70 -8.49 -3.80 -0.03
CA GLU A 70 -9.67 -3.04 -0.45
C GLU A 70 -9.51 -1.55 -0.17
N ILE A 71 -9.07 -1.19 1.04
CA ILE A 71 -8.80 0.20 1.41
C ILE A 71 -7.76 0.80 0.47
N LEU A 72 -6.64 0.11 0.25
CA LEU A 72 -5.56 0.58 -0.63
C LEU A 72 -6.05 0.78 -2.07
N ALA A 73 -6.90 -0.12 -2.57
CA ALA A 73 -7.48 0.00 -3.91
C ALA A 73 -8.45 1.19 -4.01
N ASP A 74 -9.26 1.43 -2.97
CA ASP A 74 -10.23 2.54 -2.90
C ASP A 74 -9.55 3.91 -2.88
N ILE A 75 -8.48 4.05 -2.09
CA ILE A 75 -7.77 5.34 -1.95
C ILE A 75 -6.71 5.58 -3.03
N ALA A 76 -6.43 4.59 -3.89
CA ALA A 76 -5.39 4.69 -4.91
C ALA A 76 -5.79 5.62 -6.06
N PRO A 77 -4.95 6.61 -6.41
CA PRO A 77 -5.13 7.35 -7.65
C PRO A 77 -5.17 6.40 -8.87
N PRO A 78 -5.88 6.76 -9.96
CA PRO A 78 -6.03 5.91 -11.15
C PRO A 78 -4.70 5.35 -11.67
N ASP A 79 -3.68 6.21 -11.83
CA ASP A 79 -2.39 5.85 -12.42
C ASP A 79 -1.30 5.48 -11.40
N ALA A 80 -1.64 5.50 -10.11
CA ALA A 80 -0.71 5.15 -9.05
C ALA A 80 -0.45 3.64 -9.01
N TRP A 81 0.81 3.28 -8.76
CA TRP A 81 1.21 1.91 -8.47
C TRP A 81 1.29 1.70 -6.96
N ILE A 82 0.42 0.85 -6.43
CA ILE A 82 0.37 0.48 -5.02
C ILE A 82 0.94 -0.93 -4.87
N ILE A 83 1.94 -1.10 -4.00
CA ILE A 83 2.70 -2.33 -3.82
C ILE A 83 2.58 -2.79 -2.36
N PRO A 84 1.56 -3.60 -2.02
CA PRO A 84 1.46 -4.21 -0.70
C PRO A 84 2.45 -5.38 -0.58
N SER A 85 3.23 -5.39 0.51
CA SER A 85 4.15 -6.49 0.79
C SER A 85 3.42 -7.65 1.48
N ILE A 86 3.87 -8.87 1.22
CA ILE A 86 3.43 -10.12 1.89
C ILE A 86 4.57 -10.69 2.75
N GLY A 87 4.26 -11.59 3.69
CA GLY A 87 5.19 -12.16 4.67
C GLY A 87 4.96 -11.64 6.10
N PRO A 88 5.95 -11.74 7.02
CA PRO A 88 7.39 -11.87 6.73
C PRO A 88 7.88 -13.31 6.56
N ASP A 89 7.12 -14.31 7.00
CA ASP A 89 7.45 -15.72 6.82
C ASP A 89 6.75 -16.32 5.59
N PHE A 90 7.26 -17.46 5.14
CA PHE A 90 6.78 -18.13 3.92
C PHE A 90 5.34 -18.63 4.06
N GLY A 91 4.95 -19.16 5.23
CA GLY A 91 3.60 -19.67 5.44
C GLY A 91 2.56 -18.56 5.34
N LYS A 92 2.81 -17.44 6.02
CA LYS A 92 1.97 -16.25 5.94
C LYS A 92 1.91 -15.67 4.53
N ALA A 93 3.04 -15.64 3.81
CA ALA A 93 3.06 -15.17 2.43
C ALA A 93 2.19 -16.05 1.51
N LEU A 94 2.21 -17.37 1.70
CA LEU A 94 1.31 -18.28 0.98
C LEU A 94 -0.16 -18.01 1.29
N ASP A 95 -0.50 -17.85 2.57
CA ASP A 95 -1.88 -17.58 2.98
C ASP A 95 -2.39 -16.23 2.44
N GLN A 96 -1.52 -15.23 2.29
CA GLN A 96 -1.87 -13.90 1.78
C GLN A 96 -2.12 -13.84 0.26
N VAL A 97 -1.65 -14.85 -0.49
CA VAL A 97 -1.80 -14.92 -1.96
C VAL A 97 -2.81 -15.98 -2.41
N ALA A 98 -3.37 -16.74 -1.48
CA ALA A 98 -4.40 -17.76 -1.73
C ALA A 98 -5.76 -17.10 -2.01
#